data_AF-A0A226EX03-F1
#
_entry.id   AF-A0A226EX03-F1
#
_cell.length_a   1.000
_cell.length_b   1.000
_cell.length_c   1.000
_cell.angle_alpha   90.00
_cell.angle_beta   90.00
_cell.angle_gamma   90.00
#
_symmetry.space_group_name_H-M   'P 1'
#
loop_
_entity.id
_entity.type
_entity.pdbx_description
1 polymer ?
#
loop_
_entity_poly.entity_id
_entity_poly.type
_entity_poly.pdbx_seq_one_letter_code
_entity_poly.pdbx_strand_id
1 'polypeptide(L)'
;MWALRRSLSSHGSSNSSIKSKVSEVLPNEVKAVTPGTRPSPAIRNPMLPIPSAEMIKKASVVVSIIFNASQISFSCIERNPKDQTFALKELQFHPLVLRSKQHFLSSMSEMVTLSKKIPRSDLCMIEEYPTTAANPHMFAYVLQITQLRSFLLGSLTSRMDLSQIVAIKTVAVARLFNTVVGNERVSGQHLVDNIITWKPLPSFIVPQKLKDEYENYSAISKEGLANAILLNLAYWRLTKQFTDSIT
;
A
#
# COMPACT_ATOMS: atom_id res chain seq x y z
N MET A 1 -34.29 13.86 41.03
CA MET A 1 -35.77 13.79 41.03
C MET A 1 -36.27 15.21 41.30
N TRP A 2 -37.00 15.83 40.36
CA TRP A 2 -37.95 16.98 40.51
C TRP A 2 -38.29 17.49 39.10
N ALA A 3 -39.52 17.95 38.88
CA ALA A 3 -40.01 18.42 37.58
C ALA A 3 -41.17 19.42 37.73
N LEU A 4 -41.22 20.44 36.86
CA LEU A 4 -42.34 21.37 36.60
C LEU A 4 -41.94 22.19 35.35
N ARG A 5 -42.63 22.24 34.19
CA ARG A 5 -44.03 22.01 33.71
C ARG A 5 -44.90 23.27 33.66
N ARG A 6 -44.92 23.94 32.49
CA ARG A 6 -45.90 24.91 31.92
C ARG A 6 -45.68 24.92 30.38
N SER A 7 -46.62 24.88 29.43
CA SER A 7 -48.11 24.91 29.41
C SER A 7 -48.75 26.22 29.90
N LEU A 8 -49.64 26.96 29.21
CA LEU A 8 -50.38 26.86 27.91
C LEU A 8 -50.65 28.32 27.40
N SER A 9 -51.38 28.72 26.33
CA SER A 9 -52.33 28.12 25.34
C SER A 9 -52.31 28.99 24.05
N SER A 10 -52.40 28.46 22.82
CA SER A 10 -53.57 28.17 21.95
C SER A 10 -54.41 29.36 21.39
N HIS A 11 -54.73 29.29 20.09
CA HIS A 11 -55.93 29.69 19.28
C HIS A 11 -55.47 29.65 17.79
N GLY A 12 -56.23 29.32 16.73
CA GLY A 12 -57.67 29.47 16.42
C GLY A 12 -57.81 30.52 15.30
N SER A 13 -58.47 30.32 14.13
CA SER A 13 -59.38 29.25 13.70
C SER A 13 -59.59 29.18 12.15
N SER A 14 -59.97 27.99 11.66
CA SER A 14 -60.94 27.67 10.57
C SER A 14 -60.84 28.14 9.09
N ASN A 15 -60.79 27.13 8.21
CA ASN A 15 -61.68 26.83 7.05
C ASN A 15 -61.94 27.84 5.92
N SER A 16 -61.75 27.37 4.68
CA SER A 16 -62.87 27.17 3.71
C SER A 16 -62.48 26.14 2.63
N SER A 17 -63.45 25.61 1.88
CA SER A 17 -63.24 24.60 0.83
C SER A 17 -63.67 25.11 -0.54
N ILE A 18 -62.89 24.80 -1.58
CA ILE A 18 -63.32 24.89 -2.98
C ILE A 18 -62.99 23.55 -3.66
N LYS A 19 -63.96 23.01 -4.41
CA LYS A 19 -63.78 21.81 -5.25
C LYS A 19 -63.45 22.25 -6.68
N SER A 20 -62.43 21.67 -7.31
CA SER A 20 -62.27 21.70 -8.76
C SER A 20 -61.63 20.42 -9.30
N LYS A 21 -61.89 20.17 -10.58
CA LYS A 21 -61.85 18.88 -11.30
C LYS A 21 -60.52 18.12 -11.29
N VAL A 22 -60.65 16.80 -11.40
CA VAL A 22 -59.62 15.85 -11.82
C VAL A 22 -58.98 16.24 -13.16
N SER A 23 -57.66 16.10 -13.23
CA SER A 23 -56.90 15.78 -14.45
C SER A 23 -55.89 14.69 -14.09
N GLU A 24 -55.94 13.54 -14.76
CA GLU A 24 -54.96 12.48 -14.54
C GLU A 24 -53.63 12.83 -15.22
N VAL A 25 -52.53 12.71 -14.48
CA VAL A 25 -51.18 12.65 -15.03
C VAL A 25 -50.48 11.48 -14.35
N LEU A 26 -50.14 10.45 -15.14
CA LEU A 26 -49.44 9.27 -14.64
C LEU A 26 -48.04 9.63 -14.11
N PRO A 27 -47.55 8.95 -13.06
CA PRO A 27 -46.27 9.29 -12.45
C PRO A 27 -45.11 8.98 -13.40
N ASN A 28 -44.32 10.00 -13.75
CA ASN A 28 -43.03 9.79 -14.39
C ASN A 28 -42.11 9.00 -13.45
N GLU A 29 -41.49 7.93 -13.97
CA GLU A 29 -40.51 7.14 -13.23
C GLU A 29 -39.35 8.02 -12.74
N VAL A 30 -39.23 8.21 -11.43
CA VAL A 30 -38.00 8.74 -10.83
C VAL A 30 -36.94 7.64 -10.89
N LYS A 31 -36.30 7.50 -12.05
CA LYS A 31 -35.18 6.57 -12.23
C LYS A 31 -34.08 6.95 -11.25
N ALA A 32 -33.83 6.06 -10.30
CA ALA A 32 -32.81 6.25 -9.28
C ALA A 32 -31.46 6.48 -9.95
N VAL A 33 -30.90 7.67 -9.77
CA VAL A 33 -29.55 7.99 -10.26
C VAL A 33 -28.57 7.16 -9.43
N THR A 34 -28.06 6.08 -10.02
CA THR A 34 -26.93 5.33 -9.47
C THR A 34 -25.77 6.30 -9.21
N PRO A 35 -25.18 6.34 -8.01
CA PRO A 35 -24.07 7.22 -7.71
C PRO A 35 -22.89 6.92 -8.64
N GLY A 36 -22.69 7.76 -9.64
CA GLY A 36 -21.68 7.52 -10.67
C GLY A 36 -20.29 7.47 -10.07
N THR A 37 -19.68 6.28 -10.11
CA THR A 37 -18.26 6.08 -9.83
C THR A 37 -17.45 6.88 -10.86
N ARG A 38 -17.12 8.12 -10.51
CA ARG A 38 -16.20 8.95 -11.29
C ARG A 38 -14.93 8.13 -11.54
N PRO A 39 -14.51 7.91 -12.79
CA PRO A 39 -13.30 7.15 -13.06
C PRO A 39 -12.13 7.85 -12.37
N SER A 40 -11.53 7.17 -11.39
CA SER A 40 -10.51 7.78 -10.53
C SER A 40 -9.33 8.22 -11.39
N PRO A 41 -8.87 9.49 -11.31
CA PRO A 41 -7.93 10.05 -12.27
C PRO A 41 -6.67 9.18 -12.36
N ALA A 42 -6.31 8.81 -13.59
CA ALA A 42 -5.17 7.93 -13.86
C ALA A 42 -3.89 8.52 -13.26
N ILE A 43 -3.14 7.69 -12.52
CA ILE A 43 -1.97 8.14 -11.77
C ILE A 43 -0.85 8.47 -12.76
N ARG A 44 -0.63 9.77 -12.98
CA ARG A 44 0.52 10.26 -13.76
C ARG A 44 1.81 9.85 -13.04
N ASN A 45 2.62 9.06 -13.75
CA ASN A 45 3.92 8.52 -13.34
C ASN A 45 3.83 7.77 -11.99
N PRO A 46 3.44 6.48 -11.98
CA PRO A 46 3.33 5.68 -10.74
C PRO A 46 4.70 5.31 -10.14
N MET A 47 5.79 5.46 -10.89
CA MET A 47 7.17 5.13 -10.51
C MET A 47 8.08 6.35 -10.69
N LEU A 48 9.02 6.58 -9.76
CA LEU A 48 9.98 7.69 -9.77
C LEU A 48 11.38 7.22 -9.31
N PRO A 49 12.46 7.42 -10.11
CA PRO A 49 12.45 7.80 -11.52
C PRO A 49 11.72 6.75 -12.37
N ILE A 50 11.38 7.08 -13.61
CA ILE A 50 10.81 6.10 -14.55
C ILE A 50 11.96 5.19 -15.02
N PRO A 51 11.94 3.88 -14.75
CA PRO A 51 13.02 2.97 -15.17
C PRO A 51 13.03 2.80 -16.69
N SER A 52 14.22 2.68 -17.28
CA SER A 52 14.36 2.51 -18.74
C SER A 52 13.91 1.11 -19.19
N ALA A 53 13.54 0.99 -20.47
CA ALA A 53 13.17 -0.31 -21.05
C ALA A 53 14.31 -1.34 -20.99
N GLU A 54 15.57 -0.90 -20.97
CA GLU A 54 16.75 -1.75 -20.83
C GLU A 54 16.91 -2.25 -19.39
N MET A 55 16.72 -1.38 -18.39
CA MET A 55 16.68 -1.77 -16.98
C MET A 55 15.59 -2.82 -16.73
N ILE A 56 14.38 -2.59 -17.24
CA ILE A 56 13.24 -3.50 -17.10
C ILE A 56 13.52 -4.88 -17.72
N LYS A 57 14.23 -4.92 -18.85
CA LYS A 57 14.62 -6.17 -19.52
C LYS A 57 15.77 -6.90 -18.81
N LYS A 58 16.72 -6.16 -18.22
CA LYS A 58 17.89 -6.72 -17.52
C LYS A 58 17.56 -7.17 -16.10
N ALA A 59 16.65 -6.47 -15.41
CA ALA A 59 16.26 -6.77 -14.04
C ALA A 59 15.75 -8.21 -13.92
N SER A 60 16.52 -9.01 -13.20
CA SER A 60 16.24 -10.41 -12.89
C SER A 60 15.98 -10.56 -11.40
N VAL A 61 16.74 -9.90 -10.53
CA VAL A 61 16.54 -9.90 -9.08
C VAL A 61 16.06 -8.51 -8.62
N VAL A 62 14.85 -8.43 -8.08
CA VAL A 62 14.25 -7.20 -7.54
C VAL A 62 13.99 -7.36 -6.05
N VAL A 63 14.57 -6.46 -5.25
CA VAL A 63 14.24 -6.31 -3.83
C VAL A 63 13.22 -5.19 -3.67
N SER A 64 12.26 -5.35 -2.77
CA SER A 64 11.36 -4.28 -2.33
C SER A 64 11.52 -4.02 -0.83
N ILE A 65 11.40 -2.77 -0.39
CA ILE A 65 11.56 -2.37 1.02
C ILE A 65 10.41 -1.45 1.46
N ILE A 66 9.77 -1.83 2.57
CA ILE A 66 8.72 -1.08 3.28
C ILE A 66 9.27 -0.61 4.62
N PHE A 67 8.95 0.63 4.99
CA PHE A 67 9.32 1.25 6.27
C PHE A 67 8.06 1.53 7.09
N ASN A 68 7.81 0.72 8.11
CA ASN A 68 6.70 0.88 9.05
C ASN A 68 7.22 1.41 10.39
N ALA A 69 6.31 1.87 11.26
CA ALA A 69 6.65 2.42 12.58
C ALA A 69 7.46 1.46 13.49
N SER A 70 7.20 0.16 13.35
CA SER A 70 7.70 -0.92 14.20
C SER A 70 8.70 -1.85 13.52
N GLN A 71 8.91 -1.75 12.20
CA GLN A 71 9.80 -2.63 11.44
C GLN A 71 10.13 -2.09 10.05
N ILE A 72 11.29 -2.48 9.52
CA ILE A 72 11.59 -2.47 8.09
C ILE A 72 11.31 -3.87 7.55
N SER A 73 10.57 -3.98 6.46
CA SER A 73 10.24 -5.26 5.82
C SER A 73 10.76 -5.28 4.39
N PHE A 74 11.30 -6.40 3.95
CA PHE A 74 11.75 -6.57 2.57
C PHE A 74 11.38 -7.93 1.99
N SER A 75 11.17 -7.97 0.67
CA SER A 75 11.02 -9.20 -0.10
C SER A 75 11.91 -9.17 -1.34
N CYS A 76 12.49 -10.32 -1.67
CA CYS A 76 13.33 -10.51 -2.85
C CYS A 76 12.61 -11.46 -3.82
N ILE A 77 12.32 -10.98 -5.04
CA ILE A 77 11.74 -11.77 -6.12
C ILE A 77 12.78 -11.88 -7.24
N GLU A 78 13.07 -13.12 -7.64
CA GLU A 78 13.85 -13.42 -8.85
C GLU A 78 12.91 -13.81 -9.99
N ARG A 79 13.08 -13.18 -11.14
CA ARG A 79 12.46 -13.56 -12.41
C ARG A 79 13.37 -14.50 -13.17
N ASN A 80 12.84 -15.65 -13.57
CA ASN A 80 13.46 -16.52 -14.56
C ASN A 80 13.09 -16.02 -15.98
N PRO A 81 14.05 -15.52 -16.78
CA PRO A 81 13.76 -14.95 -18.10
C PRO A 81 13.42 -15.98 -19.17
N LYS A 82 13.65 -17.29 -18.94
CA LYS A 82 13.28 -18.35 -19.90
C LYS A 82 11.79 -18.62 -19.86
N ASP A 83 11.31 -18.93 -18.65
CA ASP A 83 9.97 -19.48 -18.44
C ASP A 83 8.96 -18.42 -17.99
N GLN A 84 9.39 -17.16 -17.87
CA GLN A 84 8.62 -16.02 -17.32
C GLN A 84 8.02 -16.26 -15.92
N THR A 85 8.61 -17.20 -15.17
CA THR A 85 8.25 -17.47 -13.78
C THR A 85 8.98 -16.54 -12.83
N PHE A 86 8.36 -16.28 -11.68
CA PHE A 86 8.84 -15.39 -10.64
C PHE A 86 8.91 -16.18 -9.33
N ALA A 87 10.04 -16.14 -8.63
CA ALA A 87 10.26 -16.90 -7.41
C ALA A 87 10.53 -15.96 -6.22
N LEU A 88 9.79 -16.13 -5.13
CA LEU A 88 10.13 -15.49 -3.86
C LEU A 88 11.39 -16.16 -3.30
N LYS A 89 12.49 -15.42 -3.22
CA LYS A 89 13.80 -15.92 -2.76
C LYS A 89 14.03 -15.68 -1.27
N GLU A 90 13.56 -14.55 -0.77
CA GLU A 90 13.79 -14.12 0.61
C GLU A 90 12.66 -13.20 1.07
N LEU A 91 12.26 -13.34 2.34
CA LEU A 91 11.22 -12.56 2.97
C LEU A 91 11.60 -12.33 4.44
N GLN A 92 11.90 -11.08 4.82
CA GLN A 92 12.40 -10.77 6.16
C GLN A 92 11.91 -9.41 6.67
N PHE A 93 11.90 -9.25 7.98
CA PHE A 93 11.74 -7.96 8.64
C PHE A 93 12.80 -7.76 9.73
N HIS A 94 13.13 -6.49 9.97
CA HIS A 94 13.99 -6.05 11.06
C HIS A 94 13.18 -5.10 11.95
N PRO A 95 12.93 -5.44 13.23
CA PRO A 95 12.20 -4.58 14.15
C PRO A 95 12.86 -3.20 14.32
N LEU A 96 12.05 -2.14 14.27
CA LEU A 96 12.47 -0.78 14.59
C LEU A 96 11.94 -0.38 15.97
N VAL A 97 12.81 0.25 16.76
CA VAL A 97 12.42 0.91 18.02
C VAL A 97 12.79 2.38 17.91
N LEU A 98 11.88 3.17 17.34
CA LEU A 98 12.02 4.63 17.25
C LEU A 98 12.07 5.23 18.65
N ARG A 99 13.10 6.04 18.94
CA ARG A 99 13.28 6.69 20.25
C ARG A 99 13.33 8.21 20.10
N SER A 100 12.68 8.94 21.01
CA SER A 100 12.65 10.41 21.02
C SER A 100 14.04 11.08 21.08
N LYS A 101 15.06 10.35 21.53
CA LYS A 101 16.48 10.76 21.55
C LYS A 101 17.41 9.71 20.92
N GLN A 102 17.01 9.09 19.80
CA GLN A 102 17.88 8.14 19.08
C GLN A 102 19.09 8.88 18.47
N HIS A 103 20.31 8.41 18.76
CA HIS A 103 21.53 9.08 18.33
C HIS A 103 21.85 8.80 16.85
N PHE A 104 22.21 9.84 16.09
CA PHE A 104 22.45 9.80 14.64
C PHE A 104 23.36 8.65 14.21
N LEU A 105 24.54 8.51 14.84
CA LEU A 105 25.52 7.47 14.49
C LEU A 105 25.03 6.06 14.82
N SER A 106 24.17 5.91 15.84
CA SER A 106 23.57 4.62 16.19
C SER A 106 22.57 4.19 15.13
N SER A 107 21.67 5.08 14.71
CA SER A 107 20.74 4.86 13.59
C SER A 107 21.48 4.54 12.28
N MET A 108 22.56 5.26 11.98
CA MET A 108 23.38 5.02 10.79
C MET A 108 24.06 3.64 10.84
N SER A 109 24.67 3.28 11.97
CA SER A 109 25.33 1.99 12.17
C SER A 109 24.35 0.82 12.09
N GLU A 110 23.14 0.98 12.64
CA GLU A 110 22.06 -0.01 12.53
C GLU A 110 21.64 -0.21 11.07
N MET A 111 21.42 0.85 10.30
CA MET A 111 21.04 0.76 8.89
C MET A 111 22.15 0.22 7.99
N VAL A 112 23.43 0.53 8.28
CA VAL A 112 24.59 -0.08 7.61
C VAL A 112 24.76 -1.56 7.96
N THR A 113 24.28 -1.99 9.14
CA THR A 113 24.26 -3.41 9.55
C THR A 113 23.08 -4.14 8.90
N LEU A 114 21.92 -3.50 8.79
CA LEU A 114 20.76 -4.03 8.10
C LEU A 114 20.99 -4.16 6.59
N SER A 115 21.63 -3.19 5.94
CA SER A 115 21.92 -3.26 4.49
C SER A 115 22.72 -4.51 4.13
N LYS A 116 23.64 -4.95 5.01
CA LYS A 116 24.44 -6.17 4.84
C LYS A 116 23.60 -7.46 4.79
N LYS A 117 22.44 -7.48 5.45
CA LYS A 117 21.48 -8.60 5.40
C LYS A 117 20.69 -8.63 4.09
N ILE A 118 20.40 -7.46 3.51
CA ILE A 118 19.64 -7.35 2.27
C ILE A 118 20.48 -7.89 1.09
N PRO A 119 19.92 -8.81 0.28
CA PRO A 119 20.64 -9.46 -0.81
C PRO A 119 20.99 -8.46 -1.92
N ARG A 120 22.01 -8.80 -2.72
CA ARG A 120 22.32 -8.06 -3.95
C ARG A 120 21.17 -8.22 -4.95
N SER A 121 20.82 -7.12 -5.61
CA SER A 121 19.70 -7.05 -6.56
C SER A 121 20.05 -6.12 -7.73
N ASP A 122 19.42 -6.32 -8.88
CA ASP A 122 19.55 -5.38 -10.01
C ASP A 122 18.86 -4.04 -9.71
N LEU A 123 17.88 -4.06 -8.81
CA LEU A 123 16.89 -2.99 -8.64
C LEU A 123 16.27 -3.02 -7.23
N CYS A 124 16.13 -1.85 -6.60
CA CYS A 124 15.61 -1.72 -5.23
C CYS A 124 14.33 -0.86 -5.19
N MET A 125 13.18 -1.47 -4.96
CA MET A 125 11.88 -0.80 -4.86
C MET A 125 11.63 -0.25 -3.45
N ILE A 126 11.03 0.93 -3.37
CA ILE A 126 10.54 1.54 -2.12
C ILE A 126 9.14 2.12 -2.32
N GLU A 127 8.29 2.12 -1.29
CA GLU A 127 6.98 2.75 -1.40
C GLU A 127 7.10 4.27 -1.18
N GLU A 128 6.58 5.08 -2.12
CA GLU A 128 6.43 6.53 -1.98
C GLU A 128 5.11 6.84 -1.27
N TYR A 129 5.22 7.24 0.00
CA TYR A 129 4.13 7.85 0.77
C TYR A 129 4.12 9.37 0.57
N PRO A 130 2.96 10.04 0.66
CA PRO A 130 2.91 11.50 0.68
C PRO A 130 3.77 12.06 1.83
N THR A 131 4.77 12.88 1.48
CA THR A 131 5.71 13.47 2.45
C THR A 131 5.11 14.60 3.28
N THR A 132 3.91 15.06 2.92
CA THR A 132 3.13 16.03 3.70
C THR A 132 2.63 15.40 4.99
N ALA A 133 3.32 15.67 6.10
CA ALA A 133 2.82 15.39 7.44
C ALA A 133 1.58 16.25 7.72
N ALA A 134 0.39 15.73 7.41
CA ALA A 134 -0.89 16.43 7.57
C ALA A 134 -1.21 16.83 9.02
N ASN A 135 -0.46 16.29 9.98
CA ASN A 135 -0.51 16.65 11.39
C ASN A 135 0.93 16.94 11.89
N PRO A 136 1.22 18.14 12.43
CA PRO A 136 2.54 18.48 12.97
C PRO A 136 3.05 17.52 14.06
N HIS A 137 2.17 16.88 14.83
CA HIS A 137 2.58 15.88 15.83
C HIS A 137 3.26 14.65 15.21
N MET A 138 3.03 14.37 13.93
CA MET A 138 3.70 13.29 13.19
C MET A 138 5.06 13.70 12.61
N PHE A 139 5.45 15.00 12.65
CA PHE A 139 6.66 15.48 11.98
C PHE A 139 7.93 14.77 12.48
N ALA A 140 8.11 14.63 13.80
CA ALA A 140 9.29 13.97 14.37
C ALA A 140 9.38 12.49 13.96
N TYR A 141 8.24 11.80 13.87
CA TYR A 141 8.15 10.41 13.39
C TYR A 141 8.51 10.31 11.90
N VAL A 142 7.93 11.16 11.05
CA VAL A 142 8.20 11.20 9.60
C VAL A 142 9.66 11.53 9.34
N LEU A 143 10.27 12.44 10.12
CA LEU A 143 11.68 12.78 10.03
C LEU A 143 12.58 11.58 10.39
N GLN A 144 12.30 10.85 11.48
CA GLN A 144 13.08 9.67 11.87
C GLN A 144 13.00 8.54 10.83
N ILE A 145 11.80 8.23 10.32
CA ILE A 145 11.62 7.24 9.25
C ILE A 145 12.35 7.68 7.96
N THR A 146 12.28 8.97 7.60
CA THR A 146 12.97 9.51 6.42
C THR A 146 14.50 9.47 6.57
N GLN A 147 15.02 9.69 7.78
CA GLN A 147 16.44 9.58 8.11
C GLN A 147 16.93 8.12 8.01
N LEU A 148 16.23 7.17 8.63
CA LEU A 148 16.55 5.73 8.56
C LEU A 148 16.49 5.23 7.11
N ARG A 149 15.47 5.65 6.35
CA ARG A 149 15.33 5.37 4.91
C ARG A 149 16.51 5.91 4.10
N SER A 150 16.91 7.16 4.33
CA SER A 150 18.08 7.76 3.67
C SER A 150 19.38 7.00 3.97
N PHE A 151 19.62 6.61 5.23
CA PHE A 151 20.79 5.82 5.61
C PHE A 151 20.80 4.43 4.97
N LEU A 152 19.68 3.69 5.03
CA LEU A 152 19.61 2.35 4.46
C LEU A 152 19.82 2.38 2.94
N LEU A 153 19.15 3.30 2.25
CA LEU A 153 19.27 3.45 0.80
C LEU A 153 20.66 3.89 0.35
N GLY A 154 21.29 4.86 1.05
CA GLY A 154 22.67 5.24 0.79
C GLY A 154 23.68 4.12 1.06
N SER A 155 23.41 3.25 2.03
CA SER A 155 24.22 2.05 2.29
C SER A 155 23.96 0.90 1.32
N LEU A 156 22.86 0.91 0.57
CA LEU A 156 22.57 -0.05 -0.49
C LEU A 156 23.22 0.38 -1.81
N THR A 157 23.06 1.64 -2.24
CA THR A 157 23.69 2.15 -3.48
C THR A 157 25.22 2.09 -3.43
N SER A 158 25.83 2.35 -2.27
CA SER A 158 27.29 2.22 -2.08
C SER A 158 27.81 0.78 -1.97
N ARG A 159 26.93 -0.23 -1.92
CA ARG A 159 27.29 -1.68 -1.89
C ARG A 159 26.94 -2.43 -3.17
N MET A 160 26.18 -1.81 -4.06
CA MET A 160 25.60 -2.42 -5.24
C MET A 160 25.75 -1.44 -6.41
N ASP A 161 26.85 -1.56 -7.15
CA ASP A 161 27.34 -0.61 -8.17
C ASP A 161 26.36 -0.31 -9.32
N LEU A 162 25.21 -0.98 -9.36
CA LEU A 162 24.18 -0.88 -10.40
C LEU A 162 22.74 -0.76 -9.87
N SER A 163 22.49 -0.87 -8.56
CA SER A 163 21.12 -0.93 -8.02
C SER A 163 20.44 0.45 -8.06
N GLN A 164 19.72 0.72 -9.15
CA GLN A 164 18.86 1.89 -9.21
C GLN A 164 17.68 1.71 -8.26
N ILE A 165 17.50 2.70 -7.38
CA ILE A 165 16.34 2.79 -6.50
C ILE A 165 15.19 3.39 -7.31
N VAL A 166 14.03 2.76 -7.27
CA VAL A 166 12.78 3.34 -7.80
C VAL A 166 11.72 3.34 -6.72
N ALA A 167 11.11 4.50 -6.51
CA ALA A 167 9.97 4.65 -5.63
C ALA A 167 8.66 4.41 -6.40
N ILE A 168 7.73 3.64 -5.83
CA ILE A 168 6.40 3.41 -6.40
C ILE A 168 5.35 4.04 -5.48
N LYS A 169 4.45 4.85 -6.03
CA LYS A 169 3.42 5.57 -5.26
C LYS A 169 2.51 4.61 -4.52
N THR A 170 2.32 4.84 -3.21
CA THR A 170 1.41 4.04 -2.37
C THR A 170 0.01 3.89 -2.99
N VAL A 171 -0.51 4.97 -3.58
CA VAL A 171 -1.82 4.99 -4.28
C VAL A 171 -1.82 4.14 -5.56
N ALA A 172 -0.67 3.99 -6.22
CA ALA A 172 -0.53 3.13 -7.40
C ALA A 172 -0.50 1.64 -7.01
N VAL A 173 0.25 1.29 -5.96
CA VAL A 173 0.23 -0.06 -5.38
C VAL A 173 -1.20 -0.41 -4.92
N ALA A 174 -1.83 0.46 -4.14
CA ALA A 174 -3.17 0.20 -3.58
C ALA A 174 -4.25 0.05 -4.67
N ARG A 175 -4.28 0.91 -5.69
CA ARG A 175 -5.25 0.78 -6.80
C ARG A 175 -4.99 -0.46 -7.67
N LEU A 176 -3.74 -0.87 -7.86
CA LEU A 176 -3.37 -2.04 -8.67
C LEU A 176 -3.83 -3.38 -8.05
N PHE A 177 -4.09 -3.39 -6.74
CA PHE A 177 -4.58 -4.54 -5.99
C PHE A 177 -5.97 -4.31 -5.37
N ASN A 178 -6.66 -3.23 -5.76
CA ASN A 178 -7.96 -2.81 -5.23
C ASN A 178 -8.02 -2.62 -3.69
N THR A 179 -6.89 -2.43 -3.01
CA THR A 179 -6.83 -2.22 -1.56
C THR A 179 -7.09 -0.76 -1.17
N VAL A 180 -8.05 -0.10 -1.83
CA VAL A 180 -8.46 1.28 -1.57
C VAL A 180 -9.92 1.32 -1.14
N VAL A 181 -10.20 1.89 0.02
CA VAL A 181 -11.57 2.15 0.52
C VAL A 181 -11.71 3.65 0.78
N GLY A 182 -12.60 4.31 0.02
CA GLY A 182 -12.70 5.76 0.02
C GLY A 182 -11.39 6.42 -0.45
N ASN A 183 -10.70 7.11 0.46
CA ASN A 183 -9.41 7.76 0.21
C ASN A 183 -8.22 7.02 0.86
N GLU A 184 -8.45 5.92 1.58
CA GLU A 184 -7.44 5.24 2.39
C GLU A 184 -7.04 3.88 1.80
N ARG A 185 -5.82 3.43 2.11
CA ARG A 185 -5.34 2.09 1.79
C ARG A 185 -5.71 1.14 2.93
N VAL A 186 -6.36 0.03 2.62
CA VAL A 186 -6.62 -1.07 3.57
C VAL A 186 -5.53 -2.14 3.50
N SER A 187 -5.49 -3.02 4.50
CA SER A 187 -4.54 -4.13 4.58
C SER A 187 -4.54 -4.99 3.31
N GLY A 188 -3.35 -5.20 2.76
CA GLY A 188 -3.12 -6.11 1.64
C GLY A 188 -2.88 -7.56 2.05
N GLN A 189 -2.86 -7.87 3.35
CA GLN A 189 -2.43 -9.17 3.87
C GLN A 189 -3.23 -10.33 3.27
N HIS A 190 -4.57 -10.21 3.22
CA HIS A 190 -5.45 -11.25 2.68
C HIS A 190 -5.13 -11.66 1.22
N LEU A 191 -4.64 -10.72 0.39
CA LEU A 191 -4.20 -11.04 -0.98
C LEU A 191 -2.91 -11.86 -0.98
N VAL A 192 -1.99 -11.56 -0.05
CA VAL A 192 -0.72 -12.27 0.07
C VAL A 192 -0.90 -13.62 0.75
N ASP A 193 -1.80 -13.73 1.73
CA ASP A 193 -2.24 -14.99 2.33
C ASP A 193 -2.84 -15.91 1.24
N ASN A 194 -3.62 -15.36 0.29
CA ASN A 194 -4.09 -16.10 -0.88
C ASN A 194 -2.94 -16.51 -1.81
N ILE A 195 -2.01 -15.62 -2.16
CA ILE A 195 -0.89 -15.90 -3.07
C ILE A 195 0.10 -16.92 -2.49
N ILE A 196 0.31 -16.94 -1.17
CA ILE A 196 1.24 -17.85 -0.48
C ILE A 196 0.57 -19.20 -0.20
N THR A 197 -0.62 -19.19 0.43
CA THR A 197 -1.23 -20.39 1.02
C THR A 197 -2.35 -20.97 0.14
N TRP A 198 -3.40 -20.19 -0.15
CA TRP A 198 -4.69 -20.74 -0.62
C TRP A 198 -4.83 -20.91 -2.14
N LYS A 199 -4.27 -19.98 -2.91
CA LYS A 199 -4.46 -19.82 -4.36
C LYS A 199 -3.18 -19.23 -4.98
N PRO A 200 -2.08 -20.00 -5.00
CA PRO A 200 -0.83 -19.55 -5.61
C PRO A 200 -1.02 -19.21 -7.09
N LEU A 201 -0.34 -18.16 -7.55
CA LEU A 201 -0.43 -17.71 -8.93
C LEU A 201 0.40 -18.65 -9.82
N PRO A 202 -0.08 -19.06 -11.02
CA PRO A 202 0.64 -20.02 -11.87
C PRO A 202 2.09 -19.62 -12.18
N SER A 203 2.35 -18.33 -12.34
CA SER A 203 3.67 -17.78 -12.65
C SER A 203 4.48 -17.40 -11.40
N PHE A 204 3.98 -17.61 -10.17
CA PHE A 204 4.63 -17.19 -8.92
C PHE A 204 4.93 -18.36 -7.97
N ILE A 205 6.22 -18.71 -7.87
CA ILE A 205 6.74 -19.81 -7.05
C ILE A 205 7.12 -19.28 -5.66
N VAL A 206 6.48 -19.83 -4.62
CA VAL A 206 6.85 -19.58 -3.22
C VAL A 206 7.40 -20.87 -2.61
N PRO A 207 8.72 -20.94 -2.29
CA PRO A 207 9.32 -22.10 -1.63
C PRO A 207 8.62 -22.41 -0.30
N GLN A 208 8.37 -23.69 -0.01
CA GLN A 208 7.59 -24.11 1.16
C GLN A 208 8.11 -23.49 2.47
N LYS A 209 9.43 -23.50 2.68
CA LYS A 209 10.07 -22.85 3.84
C LYS A 209 9.61 -21.39 4.06
N LEU A 210 9.47 -20.60 2.99
CA LEU A 210 9.02 -19.19 3.11
C LEU A 210 7.52 -19.08 3.36
N LYS A 211 6.72 -20.09 2.98
CA LYS A 211 5.32 -20.20 3.43
C LYS A 211 5.28 -20.48 4.93
N ASP A 212 6.03 -21.48 5.38
CA ASP A 212 6.09 -21.89 6.79
C ASP A 212 6.56 -20.72 7.68
N GLU A 213 7.62 -20.01 7.28
CA GLU A 213 8.11 -18.80 7.97
C GLU A 213 7.05 -17.70 7.95
N TYR A 214 6.41 -17.41 6.81
CA TYR A 214 5.37 -16.39 6.71
C TYR A 214 4.14 -16.71 7.58
N GLU A 215 3.63 -17.93 7.53
CA GLU A 215 2.45 -18.37 8.29
C GLU A 215 2.65 -18.26 9.81
N ASN A 216 3.86 -18.51 10.30
CA ASN A 216 4.22 -18.37 11.72
C ASN A 216 4.44 -16.91 12.18
N TYR A 217 4.50 -15.92 11.29
CA TYR A 217 4.67 -14.52 11.69
C TYR A 217 3.39 -13.88 12.26
N SER A 218 3.58 -12.91 13.18
CA SER A 218 2.50 -12.10 13.75
C SER A 218 1.77 -11.28 12.67
N ALA A 219 0.51 -10.90 12.89
CA ALA A 219 -0.25 -10.06 11.95
C ALA A 219 0.44 -8.72 11.64
N ILE A 220 1.07 -8.09 12.65
CA ILE A 220 1.84 -6.84 12.47
C ILE A 220 3.05 -7.09 11.54
N SER A 221 3.73 -8.23 11.73
CA SER A 221 4.85 -8.63 10.89
C SER A 221 4.40 -8.95 9.47
N LYS A 222 3.32 -9.73 9.31
CA LYS A 222 2.69 -10.11 8.03
C LYS A 222 2.27 -8.90 7.21
N GLU A 223 1.62 -7.89 7.79
CA GLU A 223 1.22 -6.68 7.05
C GLU A 223 2.42 -5.96 6.41
N GLY A 224 3.55 -5.83 7.11
CA GLY A 224 4.76 -5.23 6.55
C GLY A 224 5.38 -6.07 5.42
N LEU A 225 5.41 -7.40 5.59
CA LEU A 225 5.92 -8.35 4.59
C LEU A 225 5.00 -8.43 3.35
N ALA A 226 3.69 -8.44 3.56
CA ALA A 226 2.67 -8.45 2.52
C ALA A 226 2.76 -7.16 1.69
N ASN A 227 2.91 -6.00 2.32
CA ASN A 227 3.12 -4.75 1.60
C ASN A 227 4.44 -4.75 0.81
N ALA A 228 5.50 -5.42 1.28
CA ALA A 228 6.74 -5.59 0.49
C ALA A 228 6.52 -6.51 -0.72
N ILE A 229 5.85 -7.64 -0.56
CA ILE A 229 5.47 -8.56 -1.66
C ILE A 229 4.60 -7.83 -2.70
N LEU A 230 3.57 -7.11 -2.26
CA LEU A 230 2.70 -6.33 -3.16
C LEU A 230 3.46 -5.20 -3.87
N LEU A 231 4.38 -4.49 -3.20
CA LEU A 231 5.25 -3.49 -3.84
C LEU A 231 6.13 -4.11 -4.94
N ASN A 232 6.64 -5.34 -4.72
CA ASN A 232 7.47 -6.06 -5.70
C ASN A 232 6.62 -6.54 -6.89
N LEU A 233 5.47 -7.17 -6.64
CA LEU A 233 4.49 -7.56 -7.67
C LEU A 233 3.93 -6.35 -8.44
N ALA A 234 3.82 -5.17 -7.79
CA ALA A 234 3.42 -3.93 -8.45
C ALA A 234 4.45 -3.48 -9.49
N TYR A 235 5.76 -3.57 -9.19
CA TYR A 235 6.81 -3.28 -10.16
C TYR A 235 6.66 -4.13 -11.42
N TRP A 236 6.57 -5.46 -11.27
CA TRP A 236 6.49 -6.38 -12.41
C TRP A 236 5.21 -6.23 -13.25
N ARG A 237 4.08 -5.90 -12.62
CA ARG A 237 2.83 -5.55 -13.30
C ARG A 237 2.89 -4.22 -14.04
N LEU A 238 3.38 -3.15 -13.39
CA LEU A 238 3.50 -1.83 -14.00
C LEU A 238 4.48 -1.81 -15.17
N THR A 239 5.49 -2.67 -15.13
CA THR A 239 6.45 -2.91 -16.22
C THR A 239 5.98 -3.96 -17.25
N LYS A 240 4.76 -4.48 -17.10
CA LYS A 240 4.13 -5.52 -17.96
C LYS A 240 4.96 -6.81 -18.12
N GLN A 241 5.79 -7.15 -17.14
CA GLN A 241 6.54 -8.41 -17.09
C GLN A 241 5.75 -9.52 -16.36
N PHE A 242 4.77 -9.16 -15.53
CA PHE A 242 3.88 -10.10 -14.83
C PHE A 242 2.41 -9.80 -15.15
N THR A 243 1.65 -10.82 -15.56
CA THR A 243 0.29 -10.68 -16.09
C THR A 243 -0.79 -11.40 -15.30
N ASP A 244 -0.44 -12.32 -14.39
CA ASP A 244 -1.39 -13.10 -13.59
C ASP A 244 -2.32 -12.16 -12.79
N SER A 245 -3.62 -12.49 -12.78
CA SER A 245 -4.61 -11.75 -12.00
C SER A 245 -4.49 -12.05 -10.50
N ILE A 246 -4.80 -11.06 -9.67
CA ILE A 246 -4.78 -11.14 -8.21
C ILE A 246 -6.12 -10.54 -7.80
N THR A 247 -6.99 -11.42 -7.31
CA THR A 247 -8.42 -11.27 -7.07
C THR A 247 -8.82 -12.25 -5.96
#